data_AF-A0A843LGI9-F1
#
_entry.id   AF-A0A843LGI9-F1
#
_cell.length_a   1.000
_cell.length_b   1.000
_cell.length_c   1.000
_cell.angle_alpha   90.00
_cell.angle_beta   90.00
_cell.angle_gamma   90.00
#
_symmetry.space_group_name_H-M   'P 1'
#
loop_
_entity.id
_entity.type
_entity.pdbx_description
1 polymer ?
#
loop_
_entity_poly.entity_id
_entity_poly.type
_entity_poly.pdbx_seq_one_letter_code
_entity_poly.pdbx_strand_id
1 'polypeptide(L)'
;PTDISERVAQMKGGQRMRFERMGDHIVAISQGSAFESSVCKALLSLGADIAFVASQRNEGFRLSARARQELVRKGLHLGQLLGGVGEETDSDGGGHGGAAGLVGIGDAEAILNICMQKALEFLRELR
;
A
#
# COMPACT_ATOMS: atom_id res chain seq x y z
N PRO A 1 -1.38 24.06 -4.23
CA PRO A 1 -2.46 23.37 -4.96
C PRO A 1 -1.93 22.07 -5.57
N THR A 2 -2.62 20.95 -5.40
CA THR A 2 -2.23 19.66 -5.99
C THR A 2 -2.30 19.76 -7.52
N ASP A 3 -1.25 19.32 -8.20
CA ASP A 3 -1.18 19.34 -9.67
C ASP A 3 -2.31 18.50 -10.29
N ILE A 4 -2.77 18.86 -11.50
CA ILE A 4 -3.88 18.16 -12.16
C ILE A 4 -3.54 16.69 -12.43
N SER A 5 -2.28 16.37 -12.76
CA SER A 5 -1.85 14.99 -12.99
C SER A 5 -1.92 14.17 -11.71
N GLU A 6 -1.56 14.75 -10.57
CA GLU A 6 -1.66 14.09 -9.27
C GLU A 6 -3.13 13.86 -8.88
N ARG A 7 -4.01 14.85 -9.10
CA ARG A 7 -5.46 14.70 -8.89
C ARG A 7 -6.07 13.61 -9.77
N VAL A 8 -5.69 13.57 -11.05
CA VAL A 8 -6.15 12.53 -11.99
C VAL A 8 -5.64 11.15 -11.54
N ALA A 9 -4.40 11.06 -11.04
CA ALA A 9 -3.85 9.82 -10.51
C ALA A 9 -4.63 9.32 -9.29
N GLN A 10 -4.99 10.20 -8.35
CA GLN A 10 -5.85 9.88 -7.21
C GLN A 10 -7.22 9.34 -7.65
N MET A 11 -7.87 10.02 -8.60
CA MET A 11 -9.19 9.60 -9.12
C MET A 11 -9.12 8.22 -9.80
N LYS A 12 -8.11 8.00 -10.67
CA LYS A 12 -7.90 6.70 -11.32
C LYS A 12 -7.55 5.60 -10.32
N GLY A 13 -6.74 5.93 -9.32
CA GLY A 13 -6.39 5.00 -8.25
C GLY A 13 -7.60 4.57 -7.43
N GLY A 14 -8.50 5.51 -7.10
CA GLY A 14 -9.77 5.23 -6.45
C GLY A 14 -10.71 4.38 -7.30
N GLN A 15 -10.82 4.65 -8.61
CA GLN A 15 -11.64 3.82 -9.51
C GLN A 15 -11.15 2.38 -9.65
N ARG A 16 -9.84 2.16 -9.57
CA ARG A 16 -9.21 0.83 -9.74
C ARG A 16 -8.97 0.10 -8.42
N MET A 17 -9.34 0.72 -7.28
CA MET A 17 -9.04 0.12 -5.99
C MET A 17 -9.81 -1.18 -5.81
N ARG A 18 -9.16 -2.14 -5.18
CA ARG A 18 -9.80 -3.31 -4.56
C ARG A 18 -9.55 -3.22 -3.06
N PHE A 19 -10.43 -3.79 -2.26
CA PHE A 19 -10.25 -3.77 -0.81
C PHE A 19 -10.80 -5.04 -0.17
N GLU A 20 -10.24 -5.35 0.99
CA GLU A 20 -10.67 -6.43 1.85
C GLU A 20 -10.94 -5.88 3.25
N ARG A 21 -11.92 -6.46 3.95
CA ARG A 21 -12.30 -6.07 5.31
C ARG A 21 -11.95 -7.19 6.28
N MET A 22 -11.24 -6.83 7.36
CA MET A 22 -10.95 -7.72 8.49
C MET A 22 -11.44 -7.07 9.79
N GLY A 23 -12.55 -7.59 10.33
CA GLY A 23 -13.21 -6.97 11.49
C GLY A 23 -13.68 -5.56 11.14
N ASP A 24 -13.22 -4.56 11.88
CA ASP A 24 -13.55 -3.15 11.64
C ASP A 24 -12.49 -2.39 10.83
N HIS A 25 -11.51 -3.11 10.27
CA HIS A 25 -10.41 -2.55 9.52
C HIS A 25 -10.49 -2.89 8.02
N ILE A 26 -10.15 -1.94 7.16
CA ILE A 26 -10.15 -2.06 5.70
C ILE A 26 -8.74 -1.93 5.15
N VAL A 27 -8.31 -2.90 4.35
CA VAL A 27 -7.07 -2.86 3.57
C VAL A 27 -7.41 -2.63 2.11
N ALA A 28 -6.89 -1.57 1.51
CA ALA A 28 -7.09 -1.24 0.10
C ALA A 28 -5.80 -1.41 -0.70
N ILE A 29 -5.94 -1.91 -1.93
CA ILE A 29 -4.85 -1.98 -2.91
C ILE A 29 -5.29 -1.34 -4.23
N SER A 30 -4.34 -0.71 -4.94
CA SER A 30 -4.63 -0.17 -6.27
C SER A 30 -3.38 -0.14 -7.16
N GLN A 31 -3.56 -0.43 -8.44
CA GLN A 31 -2.51 -0.25 -9.43
C GLN A 31 -2.62 1.13 -10.09
N GLY A 32 -1.65 1.98 -9.77
CA GLY A 32 -1.50 3.32 -10.29
C GLY A 32 -0.55 3.42 -11.48
N SER A 33 -0.41 4.63 -12.00
CA SER A 33 0.58 4.97 -13.04
C SER A 33 1.70 5.87 -12.52
N ALA A 34 1.42 6.66 -11.49
CA ALA A 34 2.34 7.57 -10.80
C ALA A 34 1.71 8.05 -9.48
N PHE A 35 2.48 8.81 -8.70
CA PHE A 35 2.01 9.46 -7.46
C PHE A 35 1.47 8.48 -6.42
N GLU A 36 2.08 7.31 -6.29
CA GLU A 36 1.59 6.18 -5.49
C GLU A 36 1.29 6.61 -4.04
N SER A 37 2.19 7.39 -3.44
CA SER A 37 2.02 7.93 -2.09
C SER A 37 0.83 8.87 -1.94
N SER A 38 0.52 9.65 -2.98
CA SER A 38 -0.63 10.56 -3.00
C SER A 38 -1.94 9.78 -3.16
N VAL A 39 -1.93 8.76 -4.02
CA VAL A 39 -3.07 7.85 -4.18
C VAL A 39 -3.34 7.12 -2.86
N CYS A 40 -2.33 6.60 -2.16
CA CYS A 40 -2.53 5.99 -0.83
C CYS A 40 -3.27 6.93 0.13
N LYS A 41 -2.86 8.21 0.20
CA LYS A 41 -3.52 9.21 1.06
C LYS A 41 -4.99 9.42 0.68
N ALA A 42 -5.29 9.44 -0.62
CA ALA A 42 -6.67 9.52 -1.11
C ALA A 42 -7.47 8.29 -0.68
N LEU A 43 -6.92 7.08 -0.81
CA LEU A 43 -7.59 5.85 -0.37
C LEU A 43 -7.85 5.82 1.14
N LEU A 44 -6.89 6.30 1.96
CA LEU A 44 -7.10 6.48 3.40
C LEU A 44 -8.25 7.45 3.72
N SER A 45 -8.37 8.51 2.91
CA SER A 45 -9.43 9.51 3.04
C SER A 45 -10.80 8.97 2.60
N LEU A 46 -10.83 8.03 1.64
CA LEU A 46 -12.06 7.34 1.22
C LEU A 46 -12.58 6.36 2.27
N GLY A 47 -11.71 5.81 3.12
CA GLY A 47 -12.12 4.92 4.21
C GLY A 47 -11.17 3.77 4.51
N ALA A 48 -10.09 3.59 3.76
CA ALA A 48 -9.11 2.56 4.07
C ALA A 48 -8.33 2.87 5.35
N ASP A 49 -7.98 1.84 6.12
CA ASP A 49 -7.09 1.95 7.27
C ASP A 49 -5.64 1.67 6.89
N ILE A 50 -5.44 0.77 5.92
CA ILE A 50 -4.15 0.49 5.28
C ILE A 50 -4.35 0.59 3.77
N ALA A 51 -3.45 1.26 3.05
CA ALA A 51 -3.48 1.33 1.60
C ALA A 51 -2.10 1.04 0.98
N PHE A 52 -2.08 0.14 0.00
CA PHE A 52 -0.92 -0.12 -0.85
C PHE A 52 -1.22 0.31 -2.29
N VAL A 53 -0.32 1.08 -2.90
CA VAL A 53 -0.47 1.48 -4.30
C VAL A 53 0.84 1.19 -5.01
N ALA A 54 0.76 0.48 -6.14
CA ALA A 54 1.92 0.16 -6.94
C ALA A 54 1.77 0.67 -8.38
N SER A 55 2.90 1.02 -9.00
CA SER A 55 2.99 1.30 -10.42
C SER A 55 3.97 0.34 -11.08
N GLN A 56 3.59 -0.22 -12.23
CA GLN A 56 4.52 -0.95 -13.09
C GLN A 56 5.47 0.02 -13.80
N ARG A 57 6.76 -0.35 -13.88
CA ARG A 57 7.87 0.40 -14.47
C ARG A 57 8.75 -0.55 -15.27
N ASN A 58 8.43 -0.75 -16.54
CA ASN A 58 9.08 -1.76 -17.39
C ASN A 58 9.02 -3.13 -16.70
N GLU A 59 10.17 -3.75 -16.47
CA GLU A 59 10.33 -5.05 -15.79
C GLU A 59 10.22 -4.93 -14.27
N GLY A 60 10.15 -3.73 -13.70
CA GLY A 60 10.06 -3.52 -12.26
C GLY A 60 8.81 -2.80 -11.80
N PHE A 61 8.74 -2.58 -10.50
CA PHE A 61 7.62 -1.90 -9.86
C PHE A 61 8.10 -0.93 -8.79
N ARG A 62 7.22 0.02 -8.46
CA ARG A 62 7.35 0.85 -7.26
C ARG A 62 6.04 0.81 -6.51
N LEU A 63 6.11 0.55 -5.21
CA LEU A 63 4.98 0.50 -4.32
C LEU A 63 5.15 1.53 -3.19
N SER A 64 4.04 2.17 -2.82
CA SER A 64 3.91 2.97 -1.60
C SER A 64 2.85 2.36 -0.69
N ALA A 65 3.09 2.43 0.61
CA ALA A 65 2.16 2.02 1.64
C ALA A 65 1.87 3.17 2.61
N ARG A 66 0.61 3.26 3.07
CA ARG A 66 0.19 4.18 4.14
C ARG A 66 -0.77 3.46 5.08
N ALA A 67 -0.72 3.82 6.36
CA ALA A 67 -1.68 3.34 7.35
C ALA A 67 -2.13 4.48 8.27
N ARG A 68 -3.33 4.32 8.84
CA ARG A 68 -3.83 5.21 9.89
C ARG A 68 -3.01 5.05 11.16
N GLN A 69 -2.81 6.17 11.86
CA GLN A 69 -2.00 6.21 13.07
C GLN A 69 -2.53 5.30 14.19
N GLU A 70 -3.83 5.04 14.22
CA GLU A 70 -4.44 4.09 15.16
C GLU A 70 -3.86 2.69 15.02
N LEU A 71 -3.72 2.17 13.80
CA LEU A 71 -3.13 0.85 13.57
C LEU A 71 -1.65 0.82 13.91
N VAL A 72 -0.91 1.90 13.66
CA VAL A 72 0.50 2.03 14.07
C VAL A 72 0.63 1.94 15.59
N ARG A 73 -0.29 2.57 16.34
CA ARG A 73 -0.35 2.46 17.80
C ARG A 73 -0.73 1.07 18.29
N LYS A 74 -1.47 0.31 17.48
CA LYS A 74 -1.79 -1.11 17.72
C LYS A 74 -0.66 -2.06 17.32
N GLY A 75 0.50 -1.56 16.88
CA GLY A 75 1.69 -2.36 16.59
C GLY A 75 1.97 -2.57 15.10
N LEU A 76 1.17 -2.01 14.19
CA LEU A 76 1.47 -2.09 12.76
C LEU A 76 2.75 -1.31 12.45
N HIS A 77 3.73 -1.96 11.81
CA HIS A 77 4.91 -1.28 11.28
C HIS A 77 5.11 -1.54 9.78
N LEU A 78 4.59 -0.67 8.92
CA LEU A 78 4.65 -0.84 7.47
C LEU A 78 6.07 -0.98 6.91
N GLY A 79 7.05 -0.28 7.49
CA GLY A 79 8.45 -0.43 7.08
C GLY A 79 9.02 -1.83 7.33
N GLN A 80 8.56 -2.53 8.38
CA GLN A 80 9.01 -3.88 8.70
C GLN A 80 8.26 -4.89 7.83
N LEU A 81 6.95 -4.69 7.66
CA LEU A 81 6.12 -5.49 6.75
C LEU A 81 6.69 -5.48 5.34
N LEU A 82 6.98 -4.29 4.78
CA LEU A 82 7.56 -4.20 3.45
C LEU A 82 9.03 -4.65 3.37
N GLY A 83 9.79 -4.53 4.46
CA GLY A 83 11.13 -5.13 4.55
C GLY A 83 11.09 -6.65 4.40
N GLY A 84 10.19 -7.31 5.14
CA GLY A 84 9.99 -8.77 5.03
C GLY A 84 9.48 -9.19 3.66
N VAL A 85 8.54 -8.45 3.06
CA VAL A 85 8.13 -8.70 1.66
C VAL A 85 9.30 -8.51 0.69
N GLY A 86 10.15 -7.51 0.92
CA GLY A 86 11.35 -7.29 0.14
C GLY A 86 12.30 -8.48 0.17
N GLU A 87 12.61 -8.99 1.36
CA GLU A 87 13.43 -10.19 1.55
C GLU A 87 12.82 -11.43 0.87
N GLU A 88 11.50 -11.62 0.97
CA GLU A 88 10.79 -12.76 0.34
C GLU A 88 10.76 -12.68 -1.20
N THR A 89 10.89 -11.47 -1.77
CA THR A 89 10.69 -11.21 -3.20
C THR A 89 11.92 -10.64 -3.91
N ASP A 90 13.09 -10.71 -3.27
CA ASP A 90 14.36 -10.14 -3.76
C ASP A 90 14.21 -8.68 -4.22
N SER A 91 13.52 -7.90 -3.38
CA SER A 91 13.14 -6.50 -3.60
C SER A 91 13.59 -5.63 -2.42
N ASP A 92 13.76 -4.32 -2.64
CA ASP A 92 14.20 -3.38 -1.61
C ASP A 92 13.00 -2.67 -0.97
N GLY A 93 12.73 -2.98 0.30
CA GLY A 93 11.57 -2.51 1.05
C GLY A 93 11.94 -1.90 2.41
N GLY A 94 11.23 -0.84 2.80
CA GLY A 94 11.48 -0.19 4.09
C GLY A 94 10.68 1.09 4.32
N GLY A 95 10.91 1.71 5.48
CA GLY A 95 10.29 2.99 5.87
C GLY A 95 9.89 3.06 7.34
N HIS A 96 8.85 3.83 7.63
CA HIS A 96 8.32 4.07 8.98
C HIS A 96 7.01 3.32 9.23
N GLY A 97 6.57 3.29 10.49
CA GLY A 97 5.38 2.54 10.89
C GLY A 97 4.11 2.88 10.10
N GLY A 98 3.86 4.17 9.84
CA GLY A 98 2.68 4.63 9.09
C GLY A 98 2.88 4.90 7.60
N ALA A 99 4.11 4.80 7.10
CA ALA A 99 4.43 5.07 5.69
C ALA A 99 5.72 4.36 5.26
N ALA A 100 5.64 3.57 4.19
CA ALA A 100 6.74 2.78 3.69
C ALA A 100 6.71 2.66 2.16
N GLY A 101 7.77 2.13 1.58
CA GLY A 101 7.87 1.84 0.15
C GLY A 101 8.57 0.51 -0.11
N LEU A 102 8.36 0.00 -1.32
CA LEU A 102 9.00 -1.21 -1.84
C LEU A 102 9.29 -1.00 -3.33
N VAL A 103 10.48 -1.36 -3.78
CA VAL A 103 10.89 -1.32 -5.19
C VAL A 103 11.57 -2.62 -5.56
N GLY A 104 11.35 -3.10 -6.78
CA GLY A 104 11.91 -4.37 -7.21
C GLY A 104 11.63 -4.68 -8.67
N ILE A 105 12.08 -5.85 -9.11
CA ILE A 105 11.81 -6.42 -10.43
C ILE A 105 10.63 -7.40 -10.29
N GLY A 106 9.67 -7.35 -11.21
CA GLY A 106 8.53 -8.25 -11.23
C GLY A 106 7.20 -7.56 -11.51
N ASP A 107 6.12 -8.27 -11.18
CA ASP A 107 4.74 -7.86 -11.43
C ASP A 107 4.16 -7.08 -10.25
N ALA A 108 3.71 -5.84 -10.51
CA ALA A 108 3.16 -4.97 -9.48
C ALA A 108 1.87 -5.51 -8.83
N GLU A 109 1.04 -6.23 -9.58
CA GLU A 109 -0.22 -6.77 -9.07
C GLU A 109 0.05 -7.94 -8.10
N ALA A 110 0.98 -8.83 -8.43
CA ALA A 110 1.44 -9.89 -7.54
C ALA A 110 1.93 -9.33 -6.20
N ILE A 111 2.78 -8.29 -6.24
CA ILE A 111 3.32 -7.65 -5.03
C ILE A 111 2.21 -6.97 -4.20
N LEU A 112 1.25 -6.30 -4.85
CA LEU A 112 0.08 -5.74 -4.16
C LEU A 112 -0.71 -6.81 -3.43
N ASN A 113 -0.93 -7.97 -4.05
CA ASN A 113 -1.64 -9.09 -3.43
C ASN A 113 -0.88 -9.63 -2.22
N ILE A 114 0.45 -9.79 -2.31
CA ILE A 114 1.29 -10.22 -1.18
C ILE A 114 1.17 -9.23 -0.02
N CYS A 115 1.32 -7.92 -0.30
CA CYS A 115 1.21 -6.87 0.73
C CYS A 115 -0.17 -6.87 1.40
N MET A 116 -1.24 -7.06 0.64
CA MET A 116 -2.60 -7.16 1.17
C MET A 116 -2.74 -8.37 2.10
N GLN A 117 -2.24 -9.54 1.71
CA GLN A 117 -2.30 -10.74 2.56
C GLN A 117 -1.54 -10.56 3.87
N LYS A 118 -0.29 -10.06 3.84
CA LYS A 118 0.49 -9.79 5.06
C LYS A 118 -0.21 -8.79 5.99
N ALA A 119 -0.87 -7.77 5.44
CA ALA A 119 -1.63 -6.81 6.22
C ALA A 119 -2.88 -7.44 6.85
N LEU A 120 -3.59 -8.30 6.12
CA LEU A 120 -4.75 -9.03 6.64
C LEU A 120 -4.36 -10.04 7.73
N GLU A 121 -3.21 -10.69 7.60
CA GLU A 121 -2.64 -11.57 8.63
C GLU A 121 -2.38 -10.81 9.93
N PHE A 122 -1.71 -9.66 9.86
CA PHE A 122 -1.52 -8.78 11.02
C PHE A 122 -2.86 -8.38 11.67
N LEU A 123 -3.85 -7.97 10.86
CA LEU A 123 -5.17 -7.57 11.38
C LEU A 123 -5.92 -8.75 12.01
N ARG A 124 -5.67 -9.99 11.56
CA ARG A 124 -6.26 -11.19 12.15
C ARG A 124 -5.70 -11.47 13.55
N GLU A 125 -4.43 -11.16 13.79
CA GLU A 125 -3.75 -11.36 15.07
C GLU A 125 -4.09 -10.28 16.12
N LEU A 126 -4.57 -9.12 15.68
CA LEU A 126 -5.05 -8.05 16.57
C LEU A 126 -6.39 -8.37 17.27
N ARG A 127 -7.04 -9.47 16.90
CA ARG A 127 -8.39 -9.83 17.36
C ARG A 127 -8.37 -10.47 18.76
#